data_AF-A0A8T3SIG6-F1
#
_entry.id   AF-A0A8T3SIG6-F1
#
_cell.length_a   1.000
_cell.length_b   1.000
_cell.length_c   1.000
_cell.angle_alpha   90.00
_cell.angle_beta   90.00
_cell.angle_gamma   90.00
#
_symmetry.space_group_name_H-M   'P 1'
#
loop_
_entity.id
_entity.type
_entity.pdbx_description
1 polymer ?
#
loop_
_entity_poly.entity_id
_entity_poly.type
_entity_poly.pdbx_seq_one_letter_code
_entity_poly.pdbx_strand_id
1 'polypeptide(L)'
;MSDTPASLLTVAKAIEVAAGPAEGSRIAAVALREVASVLAGIQSATAEPPDTVEDLHVQAAALQAATEQLARLSAAVGYWSPPMTASAWERLWPTLLSEHASTRTHGMVSELAAYPASLAAYAFGIGAVAAGRYERVATLLSTPIPSDNRPWRPLIEVVSPYLLGDRGAVQLPGATSRIWPFSDHVHSVARPWFADLVPDDADFERQFDRFETLSALARYWLDGPPRADAWVYLGRLRRHGRYLDDATVNLLTEPGRQSPATELLRTLGCPEDEMSTTLEDFHAAARKVLAQVF
;
A
#
# COMPACT_ATOMS: atom_id res chain seq x y z
N MET A 1 24.22 11.33 18.03
CA MET A 1 23.06 12.07 17.50
C MET A 1 23.02 11.79 16.01
N SER A 2 22.15 10.89 15.56
CA SER A 2 21.99 10.62 14.13
C SER A 2 21.35 11.85 13.48
N ASP A 3 21.94 12.35 12.40
CA ASP A 3 21.31 13.41 11.59
C ASP A 3 19.92 12.94 11.18
N THR A 4 18.90 13.66 11.63
CA THR A 4 17.52 13.41 11.18
C THR A 4 17.46 13.82 9.71
N PRO A 5 17.12 12.90 8.78
CA PRO A 5 17.03 13.22 7.36
C PRO A 5 16.17 14.47 7.13
N ALA A 6 16.60 15.36 6.22
CA ALA A 6 15.87 16.60 5.90
C ALA A 6 14.41 16.35 5.45
N SER A 7 14.14 15.17 4.90
CA SER A 7 12.79 14.72 4.54
C SER A 7 11.88 14.54 5.76
N LEU A 8 12.40 14.00 6.86
CA LEU A 8 11.65 13.80 8.11
C LEU A 8 11.30 15.14 8.77
N LEU A 9 12.24 16.09 8.77
CA LEU A 9 11.97 17.44 9.30
C LEU A 9 10.85 18.13 8.50
N THR A 10 10.79 17.89 7.19
CA THR A 10 9.75 18.41 6.31
C THR A 10 8.38 17.77 6.61
N VAL A 11 8.34 16.45 6.82
CA VAL A 11 7.11 15.75 7.24
C VAL A 11 6.60 16.31 8.57
N ALA A 12 7.48 16.44 9.56
CA ALA A 12 7.14 16.95 10.88
C ALA A 12 6.57 18.37 10.82
N LYS A 13 7.22 19.25 10.05
CA LYS A 13 6.74 20.62 9.86
C LYS A 13 5.37 20.66 9.19
N ALA A 14 5.12 19.79 8.22
CA ALA A 14 3.84 19.72 7.53
C ALA A 14 2.72 19.20 8.46
N ILE A 15 3.01 18.22 9.32
CA ILE A 15 2.08 17.75 10.37
C ILE A 15 1.79 18.86 11.39
N GLU A 16 2.82 19.58 11.85
CA GLU A 16 2.69 20.73 12.75
C GLU A 16 1.76 21.81 12.21
N VAL A 17 1.91 22.15 10.93
CA VAL A 17 1.08 23.16 10.28
C VAL A 17 -0.37 22.68 10.15
N ALA A 18 -0.59 21.39 9.85
CA ALA A 18 -1.92 20.86 9.58
C ALA A 18 -2.78 20.67 10.85
N ALA A 19 -2.18 20.36 11.99
CA ALA A 19 -2.88 20.12 13.26
C ALA A 19 -2.74 21.28 14.26
N GLY A 20 -2.14 22.40 13.85
CA GLY A 20 -1.88 23.55 14.72
C GLY A 20 -0.65 23.35 15.64
N PRO A 21 -0.10 24.43 16.24
CA PRO A 21 1.25 24.41 16.79
C PRO A 21 1.45 23.40 17.92
N ALA A 22 0.49 23.29 18.85
CA ALA A 22 0.65 22.45 20.04
C ALA A 22 0.32 20.97 19.78
N GLU A 23 -0.81 20.69 19.12
CA GLU A 23 -1.24 19.32 18.82
C GLU A 23 -0.45 18.73 17.64
N GLY A 24 -0.20 19.53 16.61
CA GLY A 24 0.63 19.12 15.48
C GLY A 24 2.08 18.81 15.86
N SER A 25 2.69 19.54 16.81
CA SER A 25 4.02 19.18 17.31
C SER A 25 4.04 17.82 18.01
N ARG A 26 2.97 17.46 18.72
CA ARG A 26 2.87 16.15 19.39
C ARG A 26 2.70 15.02 18.36
N ILE A 27 1.79 15.20 17.39
CA ILE A 27 1.57 14.20 16.33
C ILE A 27 2.83 14.04 15.48
N ALA A 28 3.49 15.14 15.13
CA ALA A 28 4.74 15.15 14.40
C ALA A 28 5.84 14.41 15.17
N ALA A 29 5.99 14.68 16.48
CA ALA A 29 6.99 14.00 17.31
C ALA A 29 6.74 12.49 17.41
N VAL A 30 5.48 12.06 17.53
CA VAL A 30 5.11 10.65 17.50
C VAL A 30 5.45 10.04 16.15
N ALA A 31 4.98 10.63 15.04
CA ALA A 31 5.26 10.13 13.70
C ALA A 31 6.77 10.01 13.41
N LEU A 32 7.55 11.04 13.77
CA LEU A 32 9.00 11.04 13.63
C LEU A 32 9.67 9.91 14.40
N ARG A 33 9.25 9.69 15.65
CA ARG A 33 9.79 8.61 16.48
C ARG A 33 9.50 7.25 15.87
N GLU A 34 8.26 7.03 15.40
CA GLU A 34 7.90 5.75 14.79
C GLU A 34 8.66 5.52 13.48
N VAL A 35 8.85 6.56 12.66
CA VAL A 35 9.64 6.43 11.43
C VAL A 35 11.11 6.14 11.74
N ALA A 36 11.70 6.81 12.74
CA ALA A 36 13.06 6.51 13.17
C ALA A 36 13.21 5.07 13.69
N SER A 37 12.21 4.57 14.43
CA SER A 37 12.14 3.18 14.89
C SER A 37 12.10 2.20 13.72
N VAL A 38 11.26 2.48 12.70
CA VAL A 38 11.18 1.66 11.49
C VAL A 38 12.50 1.66 10.72
N LEU A 39 13.13 2.82 10.52
CA LEU A 39 14.41 2.91 9.82
C LEU A 39 15.52 2.14 10.54
N ALA A 40 15.58 2.22 11.87
CA ALA A 40 16.51 1.42 12.67
C ALA A 40 16.21 -0.09 12.54
N GLY A 41 14.93 -0.46 12.52
CA GLY A 41 14.48 -1.83 12.27
C GLY A 41 14.90 -2.35 10.89
N ILE A 42 14.73 -1.54 9.84
CA ILE A 42 15.19 -1.83 8.48
C ILE A 42 16.69 -2.08 8.51
N GLN A 43 17.48 -1.12 8.99
CA GLN A 43 18.94 -1.23 9.04
C GLN A 43 19.41 -2.49 9.79
N SER A 44 18.76 -2.83 10.90
CA SER A 44 19.11 -4.02 11.68
C SER A 44 18.72 -5.32 10.96
N ALA A 45 17.54 -5.38 10.34
CA ALA A 45 17.03 -6.60 9.71
C ALA A 45 17.66 -6.86 8.34
N THR A 46 18.18 -5.83 7.67
CA THR A 46 18.79 -5.94 6.33
C THR A 46 20.32 -5.93 6.36
N ALA A 47 20.92 -5.90 7.55
CA ALA A 47 22.37 -5.92 7.72
C ALA A 47 23.00 -7.19 7.12
N GLU A 48 22.31 -8.32 7.23
CA GLU A 48 22.72 -9.61 6.68
C GLU A 48 21.55 -10.24 5.90
N PRO A 49 21.79 -10.80 4.70
CA PRO A 49 20.75 -11.51 3.97
C PRO A 49 20.29 -12.75 4.75
N PRO A 50 18.98 -13.09 4.72
CA PRO A 50 18.53 -14.31 5.36
C PRO A 50 19.10 -15.53 4.61
N ASP A 51 19.86 -16.36 5.32
CA ASP A 51 20.46 -17.58 4.80
C ASP A 51 19.46 -18.76 4.81
N THR A 52 18.47 -18.71 5.71
CA THR A 52 17.42 -19.71 5.85
C THR A 52 16.01 -19.11 5.86
N VAL A 53 15.00 -19.96 5.73
CA VAL A 53 13.59 -19.56 5.89
C VAL A 53 13.30 -19.07 7.31
N GLU A 54 13.97 -19.65 8.32
CA GLU A 54 13.82 -19.24 9.71
C GLU A 54 14.37 -17.83 9.92
N ASP A 55 15.53 -17.50 9.33
CA ASP A 55 16.09 -16.14 9.37
C ASP A 55 15.15 -15.13 8.71
N LEU A 56 14.55 -15.50 7.57
CA LEU A 56 13.54 -14.67 6.90
C LEU A 56 12.34 -14.40 7.82
N HIS A 57 11.84 -15.42 8.54
CA HIS A 57 10.74 -15.24 9.49
C HIS A 57 11.11 -14.31 10.64
N VAL A 58 12.31 -14.48 11.22
CA VAL A 58 12.80 -13.63 12.30
C VAL A 58 12.93 -12.18 11.84
N GLN A 59 13.53 -11.95 10.67
CA GLN A 59 13.68 -10.61 10.10
C GLN A 59 12.33 -9.96 9.76
N ALA A 60 11.42 -10.71 9.12
CA ALA A 60 10.09 -10.21 8.79
C ALA A 60 9.27 -9.89 10.05
N ALA A 61 9.32 -10.73 11.08
CA ALA A 61 8.64 -10.49 12.35
C ALA A 61 9.19 -9.26 13.08
N ALA A 62 10.52 -9.06 13.08
CA ALA A 62 11.14 -7.87 13.65
C ALA A 62 10.70 -6.59 12.92
N LEU A 63 10.68 -6.63 11.59
CA LEU A 63 10.20 -5.50 10.77
C LEU A 63 8.71 -5.22 10.98
N GLN A 64 7.88 -6.27 11.06
CA GLN A 64 6.45 -6.13 11.34
C GLN A 64 6.23 -5.44 12.69
N ALA A 65 6.92 -5.90 13.74
CA ALA A 65 6.83 -5.32 15.08
C ALA A 65 7.30 -3.86 15.10
N ALA A 66 8.40 -3.54 14.41
CA ALA A 66 8.88 -2.17 14.27
C ALA A 66 7.90 -1.26 13.52
N THR A 67 7.10 -1.83 12.61
CA THR A 67 6.17 -1.10 11.73
C THR A 67 4.78 -0.93 12.32
N GLU A 68 4.36 -1.79 13.25
CA GLU A 68 2.97 -1.84 13.75
C GLU A 68 2.43 -0.46 14.15
N GLN A 69 3.17 0.30 14.95
CA GLN A 69 2.71 1.60 15.42
C GLN A 69 2.60 2.61 14.27
N LEU A 70 3.55 2.63 13.34
CA LEU A 70 3.49 3.49 12.16
C LEU A 70 2.32 3.09 11.24
N ALA A 71 2.04 1.80 11.10
CA ALA A 71 0.92 1.30 10.31
C ALA A 71 -0.43 1.69 10.92
N ARG A 72 -0.60 1.55 12.25
CA ARG A 72 -1.81 2.03 12.97
C ARG A 72 -2.01 3.53 12.80
N LEU A 73 -0.95 4.33 12.91
CA LEU A 73 -1.01 5.77 12.61
C LEU A 73 -1.38 6.03 11.16
N SER A 74 -0.80 5.28 10.22
CA SER A 74 -1.10 5.40 8.79
C SER A 74 -2.57 5.12 8.50
N ALA A 75 -3.15 4.08 9.11
CA ALA A 75 -4.58 3.79 9.02
C ALA A 75 -5.45 4.94 9.54
N ALA A 76 -5.12 5.47 10.72
CA ALA A 76 -5.85 6.60 11.30
C ALA A 76 -5.72 7.87 10.44
N VAL A 77 -4.56 8.13 9.84
CA VAL A 77 -4.36 9.28 8.94
C VAL A 77 -5.18 9.10 7.67
N GLY A 78 -5.12 7.93 7.03
CA GLY A 78 -5.94 7.61 5.86
C GLY A 78 -7.43 7.84 6.14
N TYR A 79 -7.89 7.33 7.29
CA TYR A 79 -9.30 7.37 7.69
C TYR A 79 -9.79 8.77 8.12
N TRP A 80 -9.07 9.47 9.00
CA TRP A 80 -9.57 10.67 9.69
C TRP A 80 -8.97 11.98 9.19
N SER A 81 -7.70 12.00 8.80
CA SER A 81 -6.95 13.27 8.70
C SER A 81 -7.53 14.25 7.68
N PRO A 82 -7.30 15.56 7.78
CA PRO A 82 -7.54 16.51 6.68
C PRO A 82 -6.56 16.28 5.50
N PRO A 83 -6.84 16.84 4.30
CA PRO A 83 -5.97 16.72 3.13
C PRO A 83 -4.53 17.18 3.37
N MET A 84 -4.32 18.30 4.08
CA MET A 84 -2.96 18.80 4.38
C MET A 84 -2.12 17.81 5.19
N THR A 85 -2.72 17.14 6.17
CA THR A 85 -2.02 16.11 6.97
C THR A 85 -1.73 14.86 6.13
N ALA A 86 -2.64 14.48 5.23
CA ALA A 86 -2.43 13.35 4.32
C ALA A 86 -1.24 13.62 3.38
N SER A 87 -1.16 14.81 2.79
CA SER A 87 -0.04 15.20 1.93
C SER A 87 1.30 15.33 2.68
N ALA A 88 1.27 15.60 3.99
CA ALA A 88 2.46 15.51 4.82
C ALA A 88 2.94 14.05 4.95
N TRP A 89 2.00 13.13 5.11
CA TRP A 89 2.24 11.70 5.24
C TRP A 89 2.81 11.08 3.95
N GLU A 90 2.45 11.60 2.78
CA GLU A 90 2.99 11.17 1.47
C GLU A 90 4.51 11.32 1.36
N ARG A 91 5.11 12.26 2.11
CA ARG A 91 6.56 12.46 2.15
C ARG A 91 7.30 11.39 2.96
N LEU A 92 6.57 10.54 3.69
CA LEU A 92 7.15 9.41 4.40
C LEU A 92 7.65 8.32 3.45
N TRP A 93 6.93 8.09 2.33
CA TRP A 93 7.20 6.95 1.47
C TRP A 93 8.60 6.96 0.85
N PRO A 94 9.09 8.07 0.26
CA PRO A 94 10.47 8.13 -0.22
C PRO A 94 11.50 7.92 0.88
N THR A 95 11.17 8.29 2.13
CA THR A 95 12.08 8.13 3.27
C THR A 95 12.13 6.68 3.75
N LEU A 96 10.99 6.00 3.87
CA LEU A 96 10.97 4.57 4.22
C LEU A 96 11.62 3.69 3.15
N LEU A 97 11.55 4.13 1.90
CA LEU A 97 12.11 3.43 0.74
C LEU A 97 13.55 3.87 0.41
N SER A 98 14.16 4.78 1.16
CA SER A 98 15.52 5.24 0.85
C SER A 98 16.55 4.12 0.99
N GLU A 99 16.36 3.22 1.96
CA GLU A 99 17.23 2.04 2.14
C GLU A 99 16.99 0.99 1.05
N HIS A 100 15.75 0.85 0.57
CA HIS A 100 15.46 -0.01 -0.59
C HIS A 100 16.22 0.47 -1.85
N ALA A 101 16.34 1.79 -2.04
CA ALA A 101 17.13 2.37 -3.13
C ALA A 101 18.65 2.29 -2.88
N SER A 102 19.11 2.20 -1.62
CA SER A 102 20.53 2.11 -1.27
C SER A 102 21.10 0.70 -1.45
N THR A 103 20.24 -0.34 -1.33
CA THR A 103 20.63 -1.74 -1.54
C THR A 103 20.97 -2.00 -3.01
N ARG A 104 22.27 -2.04 -3.35
CA ARG A 104 22.74 -2.50 -4.68
C ARG A 104 22.45 -3.99 -4.93
N THR A 105 22.00 -4.70 -3.90
CA THR A 105 21.63 -6.11 -3.92
C THR A 105 20.18 -6.26 -4.38
N HIS A 106 20.02 -6.76 -5.61
CA HIS A 106 18.74 -7.26 -6.08
C HIS A 106 18.43 -8.57 -5.35
N GLY A 107 17.23 -8.69 -4.75
CA GLY A 107 16.77 -9.89 -4.06
C GLY A 107 16.16 -9.62 -2.69
N MET A 108 15.97 -10.68 -1.92
CA MET A 108 15.17 -10.74 -0.69
C MET A 108 15.48 -9.65 0.37
N VAL A 109 16.71 -9.15 0.45
CA VAL A 109 17.06 -8.02 1.35
C VAL A 109 16.38 -6.72 0.93
N SER A 110 16.39 -6.41 -0.37
CA SER A 110 15.71 -5.24 -0.92
C SER A 110 14.19 -5.35 -0.74
N GLU A 111 13.66 -6.56 -0.89
CA GLU A 111 12.26 -6.88 -0.64
C GLU A 111 11.89 -6.66 0.84
N LEU A 112 12.70 -7.15 1.78
CA LEU A 112 12.51 -6.90 3.21
C LEU A 112 12.64 -5.41 3.58
N ALA A 113 13.55 -4.68 2.94
CA ALA A 113 13.72 -3.24 3.19
C ALA A 113 12.44 -2.43 2.87
N ALA A 114 11.69 -2.84 1.86
CA ALA A 114 10.45 -2.16 1.45
C ALA A 114 9.19 -2.72 2.14
N TYR A 115 9.32 -3.79 2.93
CA TYR A 115 8.19 -4.43 3.62
C TYR A 115 7.50 -3.48 4.61
N PRO A 116 8.23 -2.72 5.46
CA PRO A 116 7.60 -1.70 6.31
C PRO A 116 6.81 -0.63 5.55
N ALA A 117 7.36 -0.12 4.45
CA ALA A 117 6.67 0.85 3.61
C ALA A 117 5.37 0.26 3.02
N SER A 118 5.39 -1.02 2.67
CA SER A 118 4.22 -1.73 2.14
C SER A 118 3.13 -1.90 3.20
N LEU A 119 3.47 -2.34 4.41
CA LEU A 119 2.50 -2.44 5.52
C LEU A 119 1.85 -1.09 5.84
N ALA A 120 2.66 -0.03 5.94
CA ALA A 120 2.16 1.32 6.23
C ALA A 120 1.31 1.89 5.08
N ALA A 121 1.69 1.65 3.82
CA ALA A 121 0.91 2.07 2.65
C ALA A 121 -0.44 1.32 2.56
N TYR A 122 -0.45 0.00 2.80
CA TYR A 122 -1.70 -0.77 2.89
C TYR A 122 -2.60 -0.23 4.01
N ALA A 123 -2.05 -0.01 5.20
CA ALA A 123 -2.82 0.54 6.32
C ALA A 123 -3.40 1.92 5.97
N PHE A 124 -2.63 2.82 5.38
CA PHE A 124 -3.14 4.12 4.91
C PHE A 124 -4.26 3.96 3.88
N GLY A 125 -4.04 3.12 2.86
CA GLY A 125 -4.96 2.90 1.76
C GLY A 125 -6.30 2.30 2.22
N ILE A 126 -6.26 1.27 3.06
CA ILE A 126 -7.47 0.65 3.63
C ILE A 126 -8.23 1.66 4.49
N GLY A 127 -7.53 2.46 5.31
CA GLY A 127 -8.15 3.52 6.10
C GLY A 127 -8.85 4.57 5.23
N ALA A 128 -8.21 5.00 4.14
CA ALA A 128 -8.78 5.94 3.19
C ALA A 128 -10.02 5.36 2.46
N VAL A 129 -9.94 4.09 2.05
CA VAL A 129 -11.06 3.37 1.41
C VAL A 129 -12.25 3.24 2.36
N ALA A 130 -12.01 2.84 3.61
CA ALA A 130 -13.06 2.73 4.63
C ALA A 130 -13.75 4.08 4.92
N ALA A 131 -13.03 5.19 4.77
CA ALA A 131 -13.58 6.54 4.89
C ALA A 131 -14.17 7.11 3.59
N GLY A 132 -14.14 6.36 2.47
CA GLY A 132 -14.62 6.81 1.15
C GLY A 132 -13.79 7.94 0.54
N ARG A 133 -12.48 7.97 0.80
CA ARG A 133 -11.53 9.03 0.40
C ARG A 133 -10.63 8.56 -0.74
N TYR A 134 -11.24 8.30 -1.89
CA TYR A 134 -10.57 7.66 -3.05
C TYR A 134 -9.52 8.57 -3.70
N GLU A 135 -9.65 9.88 -3.57
CA GLU A 135 -8.63 10.84 -3.98
C GLU A 135 -7.28 10.59 -3.29
N ARG A 136 -7.31 10.16 -2.01
CA ARG A 136 -6.08 9.84 -1.27
C ARG A 136 -5.47 8.53 -1.68
N VAL A 137 -6.31 7.58 -2.06
CA VAL A 137 -5.84 6.31 -2.62
C VAL A 137 -5.08 6.60 -3.92
N ALA A 138 -5.63 7.44 -4.80
CA ALA A 138 -4.94 7.87 -6.00
C ALA A 138 -3.60 8.56 -5.69
N THR A 139 -3.56 9.53 -4.76
CA THR A 139 -2.31 10.23 -4.42
C THR A 139 -1.28 9.31 -3.77
N LEU A 140 -1.70 8.41 -2.86
CA LEU A 140 -0.82 7.40 -2.28
C LEU A 140 -0.17 6.56 -3.39
N LEU A 141 -0.98 5.95 -4.26
CA LEU A 141 -0.52 4.99 -5.24
C LEU A 141 0.35 5.62 -6.34
N SER A 142 0.06 6.87 -6.70
CA SER A 142 0.82 7.66 -7.68
C SER A 142 2.00 8.42 -7.09
N THR A 143 2.25 8.34 -5.77
CA THR A 143 3.36 9.07 -5.13
C THR A 143 4.67 8.75 -5.84
N PRO A 144 5.42 9.76 -6.33
CA PRO A 144 6.66 9.52 -7.07
C PRO A 144 7.78 9.07 -6.13
N ILE A 145 8.30 7.87 -6.41
CA ILE A 145 9.44 7.28 -5.72
C ILE A 145 10.67 7.35 -6.63
N PRO A 146 11.82 7.86 -6.15
CA PRO A 146 13.06 7.83 -6.91
C PRO A 146 13.42 6.42 -7.38
N SER A 147 13.97 6.29 -8.58
CA SER A 147 14.34 5.01 -9.17
C SER A 147 15.67 5.17 -9.91
N ASP A 148 16.46 4.09 -9.99
CA ASP A 148 17.76 4.11 -10.66
C ASP A 148 17.62 4.20 -12.19
N ASN A 149 16.56 3.62 -12.74
CA ASN A 149 16.36 3.45 -14.18
C ASN A 149 15.42 4.50 -14.81
N ARG A 150 14.74 5.29 -13.98
CA ARG A 150 13.76 6.33 -14.40
C ARG A 150 13.80 7.46 -13.38
N PRO A 151 13.51 8.73 -13.75
CA PRO A 151 13.55 9.84 -12.80
C PRO A 151 12.63 9.62 -11.59
N TRP A 152 11.52 8.91 -11.78
CA TRP A 152 10.63 8.45 -10.73
C TRP A 152 9.82 7.24 -11.21
N ARG A 153 9.26 6.47 -10.28
CA ARG A 153 8.21 5.47 -10.49
C ARG A 153 7.11 5.63 -9.44
N PRO A 154 5.84 5.30 -9.73
CA PRO A 154 4.77 5.45 -8.74
C PRO A 154 4.95 4.46 -7.58
N LEU A 155 4.48 4.82 -6.38
CA LEU A 155 4.59 4.01 -5.18
C LEU A 155 4.04 2.59 -5.37
N ILE A 156 2.93 2.43 -6.11
CA ILE A 156 2.32 1.13 -6.38
C ILE A 156 3.23 0.15 -7.16
N GLU A 157 4.25 0.64 -7.86
CA GLU A 157 5.30 -0.21 -8.45
C GLU A 157 6.31 -0.73 -7.41
N VAL A 158 6.43 -0.02 -6.29
CA VAL A 158 7.37 -0.36 -5.21
C VAL A 158 6.67 -1.19 -4.18
N VAL A 159 5.60 -0.68 -3.54
CA VAL A 159 4.90 -1.36 -2.43
C VAL A 159 3.91 -2.44 -2.89
N SER A 160 4.05 -2.83 -4.16
CA SER A 160 3.21 -3.82 -4.79
C SER A 160 3.34 -5.16 -4.07
N PRO A 161 2.29 -5.99 -4.04
CA PRO A 161 2.34 -7.33 -3.48
C PRO A 161 3.36 -8.29 -4.11
N TYR A 162 4.03 -7.86 -5.18
CA TYR A 162 5.22 -8.47 -5.77
C TYR A 162 6.51 -8.21 -4.99
N LEU A 163 6.43 -7.48 -3.88
CA LEU A 163 7.59 -6.99 -3.16
C LEU A 163 8.47 -8.15 -2.72
N LEU A 164 7.90 -9.17 -2.09
CA LEU A 164 8.56 -10.43 -1.86
C LEU A 164 8.20 -11.32 -3.03
N GLY A 165 9.15 -11.62 -3.92
CA GLY A 165 8.89 -12.53 -5.04
C GLY A 165 8.20 -13.80 -4.51
N ASP A 166 7.35 -14.44 -5.33
CA ASP A 166 6.41 -15.50 -4.89
C ASP A 166 7.02 -16.52 -3.90
N ARG A 167 8.31 -16.86 -4.07
CA ARG A 167 9.04 -17.77 -3.19
C ARG A 167 9.22 -17.26 -1.76
N GLY A 168 9.56 -15.98 -1.56
CA GLY A 168 9.73 -15.37 -0.23
C GLY A 168 8.38 -15.11 0.43
N ALA A 169 7.40 -14.62 -0.34
CA ALA A 169 6.08 -14.32 0.19
C ALA A 169 5.34 -15.58 0.69
N VAL A 170 5.44 -16.72 -0.02
CA VAL A 170 4.84 -18.00 0.43
C VAL A 170 5.37 -18.43 1.80
N GLN A 171 6.58 -18.02 2.18
CA GLN A 171 7.13 -18.39 3.49
C GLN A 171 6.52 -17.56 4.62
N LEU A 172 5.92 -16.39 4.38
CA LEU A 172 5.48 -15.52 5.47
C LEU A 172 4.36 -16.15 6.32
N PRO A 173 4.36 -15.94 7.66
CA PRO A 173 3.27 -16.40 8.52
C PRO A 173 1.92 -15.85 8.07
N GLY A 174 0.90 -16.70 7.97
CA GLY A 174 -0.44 -16.30 7.51
C GLY A 174 -0.63 -16.27 5.99
N ALA A 175 0.43 -16.51 5.19
CA ALA A 175 0.30 -16.74 3.76
C ALA A 175 -0.41 -18.09 3.50
N THR A 176 -1.69 -18.04 3.12
CA THR A 176 -2.49 -19.26 2.88
C THR A 176 -2.65 -19.60 1.40
N SER A 177 -2.55 -18.60 0.52
CA SER A 177 -2.64 -18.75 -0.93
C SER A 177 -1.27 -19.01 -1.53
N ARG A 178 -1.17 -20.00 -2.42
CA ARG A 178 0.03 -20.21 -3.25
C ARG A 178 0.20 -19.16 -4.35
N ILE A 179 -0.84 -18.35 -4.60
CA ILE A 179 -0.84 -17.41 -5.72
C ILE A 179 -0.64 -15.98 -5.26
N TRP A 180 -1.24 -15.60 -4.13
CA TRP A 180 -1.10 -14.23 -3.57
C TRP A 180 -0.74 -14.26 -2.08
N PRO A 181 0.35 -14.95 -1.71
CA PRO A 181 0.74 -15.17 -0.31
C PRO A 181 0.96 -13.87 0.47
N PHE A 182 1.53 -12.85 -0.17
CA PHE A 182 1.82 -11.57 0.49
C PHE A 182 0.54 -10.86 0.93
N SER A 183 -0.50 -10.85 0.09
CA SER A 183 -1.76 -10.20 0.43
C SER A 183 -2.50 -10.90 1.57
N ASP A 184 -2.51 -12.24 1.58
CA ASP A 184 -3.03 -13.01 2.72
C ASP A 184 -2.32 -12.66 4.03
N HIS A 185 -0.99 -12.56 3.96
CA HIS A 185 -0.17 -12.15 5.09
C HIS A 185 -0.52 -10.72 5.55
N VAL A 186 -0.51 -9.73 4.63
CA VAL A 186 -0.82 -8.33 4.97
C VAL A 186 -2.23 -8.21 5.55
N HIS A 187 -3.22 -8.92 5.02
CA HIS A 187 -4.56 -8.94 5.58
C HIS A 187 -4.57 -9.46 7.02
N SER A 188 -3.89 -10.59 7.28
CA SER A 188 -3.80 -11.18 8.62
C SER A 188 -3.16 -10.22 9.63
N VAL A 189 -2.10 -9.54 9.20
CA VAL A 189 -1.35 -8.60 10.04
C VAL A 189 -2.12 -7.30 10.25
N ALA A 190 -2.81 -6.80 9.21
CA ALA A 190 -3.52 -5.54 9.27
C ALA A 190 -4.83 -5.64 10.07
N ARG A 191 -5.53 -6.78 10.06
CA ARG A 191 -6.86 -6.90 10.69
C ARG A 191 -6.91 -6.36 12.14
N PRO A 192 -5.99 -6.73 13.06
CA PRO A 192 -5.97 -6.20 14.43
C PRO A 192 -5.74 -4.69 14.51
N TRP A 193 -5.06 -4.07 13.55
CA TRP A 193 -4.80 -2.63 13.53
C TRP A 193 -6.06 -1.81 13.23
N PHE A 194 -7.05 -2.45 12.61
CA PHE A 194 -8.32 -1.83 12.23
C PHE A 194 -9.47 -2.14 13.19
N ALA A 195 -9.25 -2.89 14.27
CA ALA A 195 -10.33 -3.28 15.19
C ALA A 195 -11.14 -2.07 15.71
N ASP A 196 -10.49 -0.93 15.92
CA ASP A 196 -11.15 0.30 16.40
C ASP A 196 -11.77 1.15 15.26
N LEU A 197 -11.25 1.06 14.04
CA LEU A 197 -11.71 1.86 12.88
C LEU A 197 -12.80 1.15 12.09
N VAL A 198 -12.66 -0.17 11.92
CA VAL A 198 -13.58 -1.06 11.20
C VAL A 198 -13.77 -2.32 12.08
N PRO A 199 -14.71 -2.28 13.03
CA PRO A 199 -14.88 -3.36 14.01
C PRO A 199 -15.44 -4.66 13.43
N ASP A 200 -16.27 -4.57 12.37
CA ASP A 200 -16.84 -5.74 11.71
C ASP A 200 -15.83 -6.41 10.77
N ASP A 201 -15.62 -7.72 10.93
CA ASP A 201 -14.65 -8.46 10.12
C ASP A 201 -15.04 -8.52 8.64
N ALA A 202 -16.34 -8.67 8.34
CA ALA A 202 -16.81 -8.71 6.96
C ALA A 202 -16.67 -7.34 6.29
N ASP A 203 -16.84 -6.24 7.02
CA ASP A 203 -16.57 -4.91 6.51
C ASP A 203 -15.09 -4.67 6.28
N PHE A 204 -14.22 -5.06 7.21
CA PHE A 204 -12.78 -4.97 7.01
C PHE A 204 -12.34 -5.75 5.76
N GLU A 205 -12.84 -6.98 5.57
CA GLU A 205 -12.59 -7.76 4.36
C GLU A 205 -13.01 -7.01 3.09
N ARG A 206 -14.20 -6.41 3.07
CA ARG A 206 -14.67 -5.62 1.92
C ARG A 206 -13.80 -4.41 1.64
N GLN A 207 -13.37 -3.67 2.66
CA GLN A 207 -12.51 -2.49 2.48
C GLN A 207 -11.10 -2.89 2.02
N PHE A 208 -10.57 -4.00 2.51
CA PHE A 208 -9.31 -4.57 2.04
C PHE A 208 -9.39 -4.97 0.56
N ASP A 209 -10.40 -5.76 0.20
CA ASP A 209 -10.69 -6.21 -1.16
C ASP A 209 -10.84 -5.00 -2.13
N ARG A 210 -11.56 -3.96 -1.69
CA ARG A 210 -11.73 -2.72 -2.45
C ARG A 210 -10.39 -1.99 -2.66
N PHE A 211 -9.58 -1.87 -1.61
CA PHE A 211 -8.26 -1.24 -1.72
C PHE A 211 -7.35 -1.97 -2.72
N GLU A 212 -7.30 -3.30 -2.68
CA GLU A 212 -6.51 -4.07 -3.65
C GLU A 212 -7.03 -3.91 -5.07
N THR A 213 -8.35 -3.88 -5.26
CA THR A 213 -8.97 -3.67 -6.57
C THR A 213 -8.63 -2.30 -7.14
N LEU A 214 -8.76 -1.24 -6.33
CA LEU A 214 -8.39 0.12 -6.74
C LEU A 214 -6.89 0.24 -7.02
N SER A 215 -6.06 -0.45 -6.23
CA SER A 215 -4.61 -0.52 -6.44
C SER A 215 -4.25 -1.17 -7.77
N ALA A 216 -4.95 -2.25 -8.13
CA ALA A 216 -4.81 -2.91 -9.41
C ALA A 216 -5.23 -2.01 -10.59
N LEU A 217 -6.37 -1.31 -10.46
CA LEU A 217 -6.83 -0.36 -11.47
C LEU A 217 -5.86 0.81 -11.64
N ALA A 218 -5.38 1.39 -10.54
CA ALA A 218 -4.37 2.45 -10.57
C ALA A 218 -3.09 1.97 -11.26
N ARG A 219 -2.62 0.77 -10.92
CA ARG A 219 -1.44 0.17 -11.54
C ARG A 219 -1.64 -0.02 -13.05
N TYR A 220 -2.78 -0.58 -13.43
CA TYR A 220 -3.16 -0.81 -14.82
C TYR A 220 -3.15 0.49 -15.64
N TRP A 221 -3.73 1.56 -15.11
CA TRP A 221 -3.71 2.88 -15.76
C TRP A 221 -2.29 3.48 -15.83
N LEU A 222 -1.52 3.40 -14.75
CA LEU A 222 -0.17 3.97 -14.68
C LEU A 222 0.85 3.21 -15.54
N ASP A 223 0.57 1.97 -15.91
CA ASP A 223 1.43 1.15 -16.77
C ASP A 223 1.43 1.56 -18.25
N GLY A 224 0.51 2.43 -18.66
CA GLY A 224 0.41 2.96 -20.00
C GLY A 224 -0.97 2.72 -20.62
N PRO A 225 -1.08 2.71 -21.97
CA PRO A 225 -2.38 2.66 -22.62
C PRO A 225 -3.15 1.41 -22.20
N PRO A 226 -4.48 1.52 -21.95
CA PRO A 226 -5.32 0.38 -21.61
C PRO A 226 -5.18 -0.74 -22.64
N ARG A 227 -5.05 -1.98 -22.15
CA ARG A 227 -5.04 -3.18 -22.96
C ARG A 227 -5.80 -4.30 -22.25
N ALA A 228 -6.86 -4.79 -22.88
CA ALA A 228 -7.66 -5.90 -22.38
C ALA A 228 -6.87 -7.21 -22.18
N ASP A 229 -5.68 -7.36 -22.80
CA ASP A 229 -4.82 -8.52 -22.63
C ASP A 229 -3.76 -8.36 -21.54
N ALA A 230 -3.68 -7.19 -20.89
CA ALA A 230 -2.74 -6.92 -19.82
C ALA A 230 -2.96 -7.86 -18.65
N TRP A 231 -1.90 -8.07 -17.89
CA TRP A 231 -1.95 -8.82 -16.66
C TRP A 231 -2.21 -7.89 -15.49
N VAL A 232 -3.12 -8.26 -14.59
CA VAL A 232 -3.52 -7.45 -13.43
C VAL A 232 -3.38 -8.24 -12.14
N TYR A 233 -2.90 -7.55 -11.10
CA TYR A 233 -2.93 -8.08 -9.73
C TYR A 233 -4.37 -8.08 -9.22
N LEU A 234 -4.83 -9.16 -8.58
CA LEU A 234 -6.17 -9.17 -7.95
C LEU A 234 -6.16 -9.59 -6.48
N GLY A 235 -4.98 -9.87 -5.91
CA GLY A 235 -4.81 -10.19 -4.50
C GLY A 235 -5.81 -11.19 -3.94
N ARG A 236 -6.37 -10.90 -2.77
CA ARG A 236 -7.26 -11.82 -2.03
C ARG A 236 -8.64 -11.99 -2.63
N LEU A 237 -9.01 -11.20 -3.64
CA LEU A 237 -10.29 -11.32 -4.35
C LEU A 237 -10.53 -12.71 -4.94
N ARG A 238 -9.45 -13.48 -5.18
CA ARG A 238 -9.51 -14.87 -5.65
C ARG A 238 -10.06 -15.85 -4.60
N ARG A 239 -9.81 -15.63 -3.29
CA ARG A 239 -9.97 -16.66 -2.24
C ARG A 239 -11.42 -17.10 -2.02
N HIS A 240 -12.39 -16.34 -2.50
CA HIS A 240 -13.80 -16.55 -2.16
C HIS A 240 -14.72 -16.88 -3.33
N GLY A 241 -14.20 -17.08 -4.55
CA GLY A 241 -15.07 -17.26 -5.73
C GLY A 241 -15.95 -16.04 -6.08
N ARG A 242 -15.79 -14.93 -5.35
CA ARG A 242 -16.58 -13.68 -5.43
C ARG A 242 -16.53 -13.02 -6.83
N TYR A 243 -15.58 -13.39 -7.70
CA TYR A 243 -15.40 -12.76 -9.01
C TYR A 243 -16.33 -13.29 -10.11
N LEU A 244 -17.02 -14.41 -9.89
CA LEU A 244 -18.08 -14.84 -10.81
C LEU A 244 -19.37 -14.01 -10.64
N ASP A 245 -19.46 -13.25 -9.54
CA ASP A 245 -20.69 -12.62 -9.07
C ASP A 245 -20.53 -11.08 -8.98
N ASP A 246 -20.31 -10.37 -10.08
CA ASP A 246 -20.24 -8.89 -10.17
C ASP A 246 -19.41 -8.13 -9.09
N ALA A 247 -18.62 -8.81 -8.26
CA ALA A 247 -18.12 -8.22 -7.03
C ALA A 247 -17.08 -7.13 -7.29
N THR A 248 -16.26 -7.26 -8.31
CA THR A 248 -15.34 -6.20 -8.73
C THR A 248 -16.09 -4.97 -9.21
N VAL A 249 -17.17 -5.17 -9.98
CA VAL A 249 -18.06 -4.08 -10.39
C VAL A 249 -18.66 -3.45 -9.15
N ASN A 250 -19.15 -4.22 -8.19
CA ASN A 250 -19.70 -3.73 -6.93
C ASN A 250 -18.66 -3.08 -5.98
N LEU A 251 -17.39 -3.45 -6.08
CA LEU A 251 -16.30 -2.80 -5.30
C LEU A 251 -15.87 -1.49 -5.95
N LEU A 252 -15.94 -1.42 -7.28
CA LEU A 252 -15.56 -0.26 -8.08
C LEU A 252 -16.72 0.71 -8.32
N THR A 253 -17.96 0.29 -8.08
CA THR A 253 -19.17 1.10 -8.24
C THR A 253 -19.90 1.20 -6.90
N GLU A 254 -20.43 2.39 -6.57
CA GLU A 254 -21.34 2.57 -5.43
C GLU A 254 -22.65 3.20 -5.93
N PRO A 255 -23.81 2.56 -5.72
CA PRO A 255 -25.09 3.15 -6.06
C PRO A 255 -25.32 4.46 -5.29
N GLY A 256 -25.59 5.57 -6.00
CA GLY A 256 -25.93 6.86 -5.38
C GLY A 256 -24.75 7.70 -4.90
N ARG A 257 -23.51 7.30 -5.18
CA ARG A 257 -22.27 8.09 -4.97
C ARG A 257 -21.46 8.17 -6.25
N GLN A 258 -20.46 9.06 -6.27
CA GLN A 258 -19.45 9.06 -7.32
C GLN A 258 -18.70 7.72 -7.24
N SER A 259 -18.58 7.02 -8.37
CA SER A 259 -17.95 5.70 -8.43
C SER A 259 -16.50 5.78 -7.90
N PRO A 260 -16.11 4.91 -6.94
CA PRO A 260 -14.74 4.85 -6.43
C PRO A 260 -13.68 4.80 -7.53
N ALA A 261 -13.95 4.03 -8.58
CA ALA A 261 -13.05 3.86 -9.71
C ALA A 261 -12.95 5.13 -10.56
N THR A 262 -14.08 5.80 -10.79
CA THR A 262 -14.14 7.06 -11.54
C THR A 262 -13.41 8.18 -10.80
N GLU A 263 -13.57 8.28 -9.48
CA GLU A 263 -12.84 9.25 -8.68
C GLU A 263 -11.34 8.99 -8.68
N LEU A 264 -10.93 7.73 -8.48
CA LEU A 264 -9.53 7.30 -8.58
C LEU A 264 -8.93 7.69 -9.93
N LEU A 265 -9.55 7.28 -11.05
CA LEU A 265 -9.05 7.53 -12.40
C LEU A 265 -8.99 9.03 -12.73
N ARG A 266 -10.01 9.80 -12.33
CA ARG A 266 -10.00 11.26 -12.50
C ARG A 266 -8.83 11.90 -11.76
N THR A 267 -8.58 11.51 -10.52
CA THR A 267 -7.44 12.04 -9.74
C THR A 267 -6.10 11.61 -10.34
N LEU A 268 -6.03 10.44 -10.97
CA LEU A 268 -4.86 9.97 -11.74
C LEU A 268 -4.73 10.62 -13.13
N GLY A 269 -5.62 11.54 -13.50
CA GLY A 269 -5.57 12.28 -14.76
C GLY A 269 -6.12 11.53 -15.97
N CYS A 270 -6.93 10.50 -15.78
CA CYS A 270 -7.66 9.85 -16.88
C CYS A 270 -8.65 10.83 -17.53
N PRO A 271 -8.59 11.03 -18.85
CA PRO A 271 -9.60 11.80 -19.58
C PRO A 271 -11.00 11.19 -19.39
N GLU A 272 -12.03 12.04 -19.28
CA GLU A 272 -13.42 11.60 -19.06
C GLU A 272 -13.94 10.73 -20.22
N ASP A 273 -13.49 10.98 -21.45
CA ASP A 273 -13.85 10.21 -22.65
C ASP A 273 -13.13 8.85 -22.76
N GLU A 274 -12.02 8.65 -22.03
CA GLU A 274 -11.28 7.38 -21.97
C GLU A 274 -11.70 6.50 -20.78
N MET A 275 -12.45 7.05 -19.83
CA MET A 275 -12.69 6.42 -18.54
C MET A 275 -13.54 5.14 -18.64
N SER A 276 -14.61 5.16 -19.46
CA SER A 276 -15.45 3.97 -19.68
C SER A 276 -14.64 2.84 -20.29
N THR A 277 -13.91 3.13 -21.36
CA THR A 277 -13.05 2.17 -22.07
C THR A 277 -11.98 1.60 -21.13
N THR A 278 -11.34 2.45 -20.32
CA THR A 278 -10.34 2.02 -19.34
C THR A 278 -10.90 1.02 -18.33
N LEU A 279 -12.10 1.29 -17.81
CA LEU A 279 -12.78 0.39 -16.87
C LEU A 279 -13.19 -0.93 -17.54
N GLU A 280 -13.75 -0.86 -18.76
CA GLU A 280 -14.14 -2.03 -19.55
C GLU A 280 -12.95 -2.95 -19.83
N ASP A 281 -11.82 -2.37 -20.26
CA ASP A 281 -10.60 -3.12 -20.53
C ASP A 281 -9.98 -3.70 -19.26
N PHE A 282 -9.97 -2.94 -18.16
CA PHE A 282 -9.53 -3.44 -16.85
C PHE A 282 -10.37 -4.65 -16.41
N HIS A 283 -11.70 -4.57 -16.54
CA HIS A 283 -12.58 -5.69 -16.22
C HIS A 283 -12.33 -6.89 -17.13
N ALA A 284 -12.04 -6.68 -18.43
CA ALA A 284 -11.67 -7.75 -19.34
C ALA A 284 -10.34 -8.42 -18.96
N ALA A 285 -9.31 -7.64 -18.68
CA ALA A 285 -8.01 -8.11 -18.21
C ALA A 285 -8.14 -8.93 -16.92
N ALA A 286 -8.93 -8.45 -15.96
CA ALA A 286 -9.16 -9.15 -14.72
C ALA A 286 -9.90 -10.49 -14.91
N ARG A 287 -10.97 -10.52 -15.72
CA ARG A 287 -11.68 -11.77 -16.06
C ARG A 287 -10.73 -12.79 -16.70
N LYS A 288 -9.82 -12.35 -17.57
CA LYS A 288 -8.81 -13.20 -18.20
C LYS A 288 -7.86 -13.81 -17.17
N VAL A 289 -7.30 -13.01 -16.26
CA VAL A 289 -6.39 -13.50 -15.21
C VAL A 289 -7.06 -14.57 -14.35
N LEU A 290 -8.36 -14.42 -14.07
CA LEU A 290 -9.10 -15.39 -13.27
C LEU A 290 -9.45 -16.66 -14.06
N ALA A 291 -9.74 -16.54 -15.35
CA ALA A 291 -10.02 -17.69 -16.19
C ALA A 291 -8.81 -18.59 -16.42
N GLN A 292 -7.58 -18.07 -16.32
CA GLN A 292 -6.34 -18.86 -16.47
C GLN A 292 -6.01 -19.74 -15.26
N VAL A 293 -6.81 -19.63 -14.22
CA VAL A 293 -6.50 -20.11 -12.88
C VAL A 293 -7.47 -21.21 -12.43
N PHE A 294 -8.57 -21.41 -13.17
CA PHE A 294 -9.56 -22.49 -13.05
C PHE A 294 -9.49 -23.38 -14.30
#